data_AF-A0A3C1LHD9-F1
#
_entry.id   AF-A0A3C1LHD9-F1
#
_cell.length_a   1.000
_cell.length_b   1.000
_cell.length_c   1.000
_cell.angle_alpha   90.00
_cell.angle_beta   90.00
_cell.angle_gamma   90.00
#
_symmetry.space_group_name_H-M   'P 1'
#
loop_
_entity.id
_entity.type
_entity.pdbx_description
1 polymer ?
#
loop_
_entity_poly.entity_id
_entity_poly.type
_entity_poly.pdbx_seq_one_letter_code
_entity_poly.pdbx_strand_id
1 'polypeptide(L)' 'MTVAVIGLGLIGGSLCLQLKHHQLAQKLIGVDTNELHQQQAIQHGLV' A
#
# COMPACT_ATOMS: atom_id res chain seq x y z
N MET A 1 -9.70 7.71 -8.73
CA MET A 1 -8.90 8.10 -7.57
C MET A 1 -7.63 7.29 -7.45
N THR A 2 -6.51 8.00 -7.54
CA THR A 2 -5.17 7.48 -7.24
C THR A 2 -4.84 7.87 -5.82
N VAL A 3 -4.40 6.93 -4.99
CA VAL A 3 -4.02 7.17 -3.59
C VAL A 3 -2.56 6.81 -3.39
N ALA A 4 -1.80 7.71 -2.77
CA ALA A 4 -0.44 7.44 -2.33
C ALA A 4 -0.41 7.18 -0.83
N VAL A 5 0.23 6.10 -0.40
CA VAL A 5 0.41 5.74 1.02
C VAL A 5 1.89 5.83 1.35
N ILE A 6 2.23 6.73 2.28
CA ILE A 6 3.59 6.98 2.75
C ILE A 6 3.79 6.24 4.08
N GLY A 7 4.75 5.32 4.10
CA GLY A 7 4.93 4.29 5.11
C GLY A 7 4.08 3.05 4.79
N LEU A 8 4.72 1.92 4.52
CA LEU A 8 4.11 0.64 4.11
C LEU A 8 4.22 -0.45 5.18
N GLY A 9 4.66 -0.11 6.39
CA GLY A 9 4.62 -1.00 7.55
C GLY A 9 3.20 -1.36 7.99
N LEU A 10 3.02 -1.77 9.25
CA LEU A 10 1.73 -2.30 9.77
C LEU A 10 0.50 -1.45 9.40
N ILE A 11 0.54 -0.14 9.67
CA ILE A 11 -0.62 0.74 9.45
C ILE A 11 -0.85 1.01 7.97
N GLY A 12 0.18 1.43 7.24
CA GLY A 12 0.03 1.75 5.82
C GLY A 12 -0.30 0.54 4.96
N GLY A 13 0.28 -0.62 5.25
CA GLY A 13 -0.07 -1.87 4.60
C GLY A 13 -1.53 -2.26 4.86
N SER A 14 -2.00 -2.15 6.11
CA SER A 14 -3.40 -2.40 6.46
C SER A 14 -4.36 -1.43 5.77
N LEU A 15 -3.96 -0.16 5.61
CA LEU A 15 -4.74 0.82 4.86
C LEU A 15 -4.84 0.44 3.37
N CYS A 16 -3.73 0.06 2.73
CA CYS A 16 -3.75 -0.41 1.34
C CYS A 16 -4.71 -1.60 1.15
N LEU A 17 -4.71 -2.56 2.09
CA LEU A 17 -5.65 -3.69 2.08
C LEU A 17 -7.10 -3.21 2.12
N GLN A 18 -7.44 -2.31 3.04
CA GLN A 18 -8.81 -1.81 3.17
C GLN A 18 -9.24 -0.97 1.96
N LEU A 19 -8.34 -0.14 1.41
CA LEU A 19 -8.62 0.64 0.19
C LEU A 19 -8.93 -0.27 -1.01
N LYS A 20 -8.22 -1.40 -1.14
CA LYS A 20 -8.52 -2.42 -2.17
C LYS A 20 -9.84 -3.15 -1.88
N HIS A 21 -10.01 -3.64 -0.66
CA HIS A 21 -11.20 -4.39 -0.25
C HIS A 21 -12.49 -3.62 -0.51
N HIS A 22 -12.52 -2.33 -0.15
CA HIS A 22 -13.68 -1.46 -0.33
C HIS A 22 -13.71 -0.73 -1.69
N GLN A 23 -12.81 -1.07 -2.63
CA GLN A 23 -12.69 -0.44 -3.96
C GLN A 23 -12.64 1.10 -3.92
N LEU A 24 -12.01 1.65 -2.88
CA LEU A 24 -11.89 3.08 -2.67
C LEU A 24 -10.76 3.72 -3.48
N ALA A 25 -9.82 2.92 -4.00
CA ALA A 25 -8.73 3.37 -4.85
C ALA A 25 -8.64 2.52 -6.12
N GLN A 26 -8.58 3.18 -7.29
CA GLN A 26 -8.34 2.53 -8.58
C GLN A 26 -6.85 2.29 -8.83
N LYS A 27 -5.99 3.11 -8.21
CA LYS A 27 -4.54 2.98 -8.26
C LYS A 27 -3.97 3.32 -6.89
N LEU A 28 -3.09 2.45 -6.40
CA LEU A 28 -2.31 2.67 -5.18
C LEU A 28 -0.85 2.92 -5.55
N ILE A 29 -0.22 3.86 -4.85
CA ILE A 29 1.21 4.14 -4.95
C ILE A 29 1.78 4.00 -3.54
N GLY A 30 2.68 3.04 -3.34
CA GLY A 30 3.37 2.85 -2.07
C GLY A 30 4.69 3.62 -2.03
N VAL A 31 4.94 4.33 -0.94
CA VAL A 31 6.22 5.02 -0.68
C VAL A 31 6.69 4.62 0.70
N ASP A 32 7.88 4.03 0.82
CA ASP A 32 8.52 3.74 2.10
C ASP A 32 10.04 3.94 1.93
N THR A 33 10.77 4.27 2.99
CA THR A 33 12.24 4.36 2.95
C THR A 33 12.92 3.01 3.16
N ASN A 34 12.19 2.02 3.68
CA ASN A 34 12.65 0.67 3.91
C ASN A 34 12.34 -0.22 2.69
N GLU A 35 13.38 -0.67 2.00
CA GLU A 35 13.27 -1.54 0.82
C GLU A 35 12.54 -2.86 1.11
N LEU A 36 12.69 -3.42 2.31
CA LEU A 36 11.99 -4.65 2.70
C LEU A 36 10.48 -4.44 2.73
N HIS A 37 10.01 -3.33 3.29
CA HIS A 37 8.58 -3.01 3.30
C HIS A 37 8.04 -2.80 1.88
N GLN A 38 8.81 -2.15 1.00
CA GLN A 38 8.43 -1.97 -0.40
C GLN A 38 8.27 -3.33 -1.10
N GLN A 39 9.27 -4.22 -0.95
CA GLN A 39 9.24 -5.55 -1.56
C GLN A 39 8.07 -6.38 -1.04
N GLN A 40 7.83 -6.38 0.28
CA GLN A 40 6.70 -7.06 0.88
C GLN A 40 5.37 -6.51 0.35
N ALA A 41 5.22 -5.18 0.25
CA ALA A 41 4.01 -4.57 -0.28
C ALA A 41 3.72 -5.00 -1.74
N ILE A 42 4.75 -5.12 -2.58
CA ILE A 42 4.62 -5.62 -3.95
C ILE A 42 4.27 -7.11 -3.95
N GLN A 43 4.97 -7.94 -3.16
CA GLN A 43 4.75 -9.39 -3.08
C GLN A 43 3.34 -9.73 -2.58
N HIS A 44 2.82 -8.96 -1.63
CA HIS A 44 1.46 -9.10 -1.11
C HIS A 44 0.41 -8.41 -1.98
N GLY A 45 0.81 -7.77 -3.09
CA GLY A 45 -0.08 -7.05 -3.98
C GLY A 45 -0.85 -5.95 -3.26
N LEU A 46 -0.21 -5.20 -2.36
CA LEU A 46 -0.81 -4.06 -1.65
C LEU A 46 -0.88 -2.82 -2.54
N VAL A 47 0.16 -2.59 -3.34
CA VAL A 47 0.31 -1.45 -4.26
C VAL A 47 0.63 -1.91 -5.66
#